data_AF-A0A6L3ZX11-F1
#
_entry.id   AF-A0A6L3ZX11-F1
#
_cell.length_a   1.000
_cell.length_b   1.000
_cell.length_c   1.000
_cell.angle_alpha   90.00
_cell.angle_beta   90.00
_cell.angle_gamma   90.00
#
_symmetry.space_group_name_H-M   'P 1'
#
loop_
_entity.id
_entity.type
_entity.pdbx_description
1 polymer ?
#
loop_
_entity_poly.entity_id
_entity_poly.type
_entity_poly.pdbx_seq_one_letter_code
_entity_poly.pdbx_strand_id
1 'polypeptide(L)'
;YIAMTLLGMPQPLVLAFIAGLLEFIPNIGPTLSAIPAVLIAIVAESTTFPGLGGPPYAFVVMATYFLIQQLEAVLLVPRVMGSTLNLHPFVVLVAVVFGAKIAGVLGVILAAPVTATLRLIGTYLWSKLFDIDMFHRPSRRRVTTVISRNPVLIPAMPAALASPNGGGEDVSEGEIVEEE
;
A
#
# COMPACT_ATOMS: atom_id res chain seq x y z
N TYR A 1 -12.75 2.85 19.22
CA TYR A 1 -13.74 2.11 20.04
C TYR A 1 -13.11 1.54 21.30
N ILE A 2 -12.19 0.58 21.19
CA ILE A 2 -11.62 -0.17 22.33
C ILE A 2 -11.04 0.76 23.43
N ALA A 3 -10.25 1.77 23.06
CA ALA A 3 -9.70 2.71 24.03
C ALA A 3 -10.78 3.49 24.79
N MET A 4 -11.82 3.95 24.09
CA MET A 4 -12.92 4.72 24.71
C MET A 4 -13.82 3.84 25.58
N THR A 5 -14.04 2.57 25.20
CA THR A 5 -14.75 1.61 26.04
C THR A 5 -13.97 1.29 27.31
N LEU A 6 -12.64 1.16 27.23
CA LEU A 6 -11.79 0.92 28.41
C LEU A 6 -11.77 2.11 29.37
N LEU A 7 -11.93 3.33 28.85
CA LEU A 7 -12.05 4.56 29.65
C LEU A 7 -13.47 4.80 30.18
N GLY A 8 -14.42 3.89 29.93
CA GLY A 8 -15.80 4.01 30.38
C GLY A 8 -16.56 5.17 29.76
N MET A 9 -16.20 5.57 28.54
CA MET A 9 -16.79 6.72 27.89
C MET A 9 -18.22 6.45 27.43
N PRO A 10 -19.17 7.38 27.61
CA PRO A 10 -20.52 7.23 27.06
C PRO A 10 -20.47 7.19 25.53
N GLN A 11 -21.29 6.30 24.95
CA GLN A 11 -21.47 6.16 23.51
C GLN A 11 -20.15 6.02 22.70
N PRO A 12 -19.25 5.11 23.08
CA PRO A 12 -17.92 4.99 22.48
C PRO A 12 -17.99 4.55 21.00
N LEU A 13 -19.12 3.97 20.58
CA LEU A 13 -19.38 3.59 19.20
C LEU A 13 -19.57 4.81 18.29
N VAL A 14 -20.34 5.81 18.74
CA VAL A 14 -20.59 7.04 17.97
C VAL A 14 -19.27 7.79 17.75
N LEU A 15 -18.45 7.88 18.79
CA LEU A 15 -17.16 8.55 18.72
C LEU A 15 -16.15 7.80 17.86
N ALA A 16 -16.15 6.47 17.93
CA ALA A 16 -15.34 5.65 17.04
C ALA A 16 -15.76 5.80 15.58
N PHE A 17 -17.05 5.93 15.31
CA PHE A 17 -17.57 6.15 13.97
C PHE A 17 -17.14 7.52 13.42
N ILE A 18 -17.26 8.58 14.24
CA ILE A 18 -16.78 9.93 13.89
C ILE A 18 -15.26 9.89 13.65
N ALA A 19 -14.49 9.27 14.55
CA ALA A 19 -13.05 9.15 14.38
C ALA A 19 -12.67 8.45 13.07
N GLY A 20 -13.27 7.30 12.78
CA GLY A 20 -13.03 6.58 11.53
C GLY A 20 -13.44 7.37 10.28
N LEU A 21 -14.52 8.16 10.35
CA LEU A 21 -14.93 9.02 9.24
C LEU A 21 -13.98 10.20 9.03
N LEU A 22 -13.44 10.76 10.11
CA LEU A 22 -12.51 11.90 10.02
C LEU A 22 -11.12 11.45 9.57
N GLU A 23 -10.71 10.22 9.88
CA GLU A 23 -9.41 9.64 9.54
C GLU A 23 -9.13 9.53 8.03
N PHE A 24 -10.16 9.73 7.19
CA PHE A 24 -10.00 9.92 5.75
C PHE A 24 -9.07 11.10 5.39
N ILE A 25 -8.95 12.11 6.26
CA ILE A 25 -7.99 13.20 6.10
C ILE A 25 -6.80 12.94 7.03
N PRO A 26 -5.65 12.48 6.51
CA PRO A 26 -4.48 12.15 7.33
C PRO A 26 -4.02 13.33 8.19
N ASN A 27 -3.55 13.04 9.41
CA ASN A 27 -3.09 14.00 10.44
C ASN A 27 -4.16 14.95 11.01
N ILE A 28 -5.10 15.42 10.19
CA ILE A 28 -6.16 16.34 10.60
C ILE A 28 -7.32 15.58 11.24
N GLY A 29 -7.70 14.45 10.65
CA GLY A 29 -8.81 13.62 11.06
C GLY A 29 -8.77 13.21 12.53
N PRO A 30 -7.69 12.55 12.98
CA PRO A 30 -7.54 12.16 14.38
C PRO A 30 -7.62 13.35 15.34
N THR A 31 -6.94 14.46 15.02
CA THR A 31 -6.95 15.69 15.83
C THR A 31 -8.35 16.27 15.95
N LEU A 32 -9.09 16.37 14.84
CA LEU A 32 -10.47 16.86 14.84
C LEU A 32 -11.41 15.90 15.58
N SER A 33 -11.20 14.59 15.48
CA SER A 33 -12.04 13.60 16.16
C SER A 33 -11.86 13.58 17.67
N ALA A 34 -10.68 14.00 18.16
CA ALA A 34 -10.42 14.14 19.58
C ALA A 34 -11.24 15.28 20.21
N ILE A 35 -11.58 16.34 19.46
CA ILE A 35 -12.33 17.49 19.95
C ILE A 35 -13.68 17.11 20.58
N PRO A 36 -14.63 16.47 19.86
CA PRO A 36 -15.90 16.07 20.44
C PRO A 36 -15.72 15.06 21.57
N ALA A 37 -14.70 14.19 21.49
CA ALA A 37 -14.44 13.22 22.54
C ALA A 37 -14.02 13.90 23.87
N VAL A 38 -13.12 14.88 23.78
CA VAL A 38 -12.67 15.66 24.94
C VAL A 38 -13.80 16.53 25.49
N LEU A 39 -14.61 17.16 24.62
CA LEU A 39 -15.77 17.96 25.06
C LEU A 39 -16.77 17.12 25.86
N ILE A 40 -17.10 15.91 25.38
CA ILE A 40 -17.98 14.99 26.11
C ILE A 40 -17.34 14.58 27.43
N ALA A 41 -16.03 14.30 27.45
CA ALA A 41 -15.32 13.91 28.65
C ALA A 41 -15.24 15.03 29.72
N ILE A 42 -15.39 16.30 29.35
CA ILE A 42 -15.50 17.40 30.33
C ILE A 42 -16.83 17.36 31.09
N VAL A 43 -17.91 16.93 30.43
CA VAL A 43 -19.27 16.97 31.01
C VAL A 43 -19.67 15.61 31.58
N ALA A 44 -19.16 14.53 31.02
CA ALA A 44 -19.48 13.17 31.43
C ALA A 44 -18.57 12.66 32.55
N GLU A 45 -19.02 11.59 33.19
CA GLU A 45 -18.24 10.80 34.15
C GLU A 45 -17.88 9.44 33.55
N SER A 46 -16.72 8.91 33.94
CA SER A 46 -16.29 7.58 33.52
C SER A 46 -17.16 6.52 34.19
N THR A 47 -17.74 5.64 33.38
CA THR A 47 -18.47 4.47 33.89
C THR A 47 -17.55 3.38 34.44
N THR A 48 -16.27 3.37 34.07
CA THR A 48 -15.28 2.35 34.47
C THR A 48 -14.49 2.77 35.71
N PHE A 49 -14.23 4.08 35.88
CA PHE A 49 -13.47 4.61 37.00
C PHE A 49 -14.37 5.52 37.87
N PRO A 50 -14.93 4.99 38.97
CA PRO A 50 -15.78 5.78 39.86
C PRO A 50 -15.00 6.97 40.44
N GLY A 51 -15.59 8.16 40.40
CA GLY A 51 -14.96 9.40 40.88
C GLY A 51 -14.06 10.11 39.87
N LEU A 52 -13.91 9.57 38.65
CA LEU A 52 -13.20 10.23 37.56
C LEU A 52 -14.20 10.87 36.59
N GLY A 53 -14.45 12.17 36.78
CA GLY A 53 -15.32 12.98 35.93
C GLY A 53 -14.77 14.39 35.75
N GLY A 54 -15.39 15.18 34.86
CA GLY A 54 -15.02 16.58 34.70
C GLY A 54 -13.66 16.80 33.99
N PRO A 55 -12.97 17.92 34.30
CA PRO A 55 -11.67 18.24 33.72
C PRO A 55 -10.58 17.15 33.79
N PRO A 56 -10.40 16.39 34.90
CA PRO A 56 -9.40 15.34 34.94
C PRO A 56 -9.73 14.16 34.03
N TYR A 57 -11.01 13.84 33.82
CA TYR A 57 -11.41 12.80 32.87
C TYR A 57 -11.09 13.23 31.43
N ALA A 58 -11.38 14.48 31.08
CA ALA A 58 -11.02 15.06 29.78
C ALA A 58 -9.50 15.00 29.50
N PHE A 59 -8.68 15.26 30.52
CA PHE A 59 -7.22 15.14 30.40
C PHE A 59 -6.77 13.71 30.08
N VAL A 60 -7.35 12.71 30.75
CA VAL A 60 -7.05 11.29 30.49
C VAL A 60 -7.46 10.88 29.08
N VAL A 61 -8.64 11.33 28.61
CA VAL A 61 -9.10 11.09 27.24
C VAL A 61 -8.17 11.74 26.22
N MET A 62 -7.80 13.01 26.42
CA MET A 62 -6.86 13.73 25.57
C MET A 62 -5.49 13.05 25.52
N ALA A 63 -4.94 12.66 26.67
CA ALA A 63 -3.68 11.94 26.76
C ALA A 63 -3.75 10.58 26.04
N THR A 64 -4.88 9.89 26.12
CA THR A 64 -5.09 8.63 25.41
C THR A 64 -5.11 8.82 23.89
N TYR A 65 -5.82 9.83 23.38
CA TYR A 65 -5.79 10.18 21.95
C TYR A 65 -4.38 10.53 21.49
N PHE A 66 -3.65 11.33 22.28
CA PHE A 66 -2.26 11.67 21.99
C PHE A 66 -1.36 10.44 21.93
N LEU A 67 -1.46 9.53 22.90
CA LEU A 67 -0.68 8.29 22.91
C LEU A 67 -0.98 7.40 21.69
N ILE A 68 -2.26 7.27 21.33
CA ILE A 68 -2.66 6.54 20.12
C ILE A 68 -2.03 7.17 18.89
N GLN A 69 -2.09 8.50 18.77
CA GLN A 69 -1.50 9.22 17.63
C GLN A 69 0.01 9.02 17.53
N GLN A 70 0.71 9.05 18.67
CA GLN A 70 2.15 8.80 18.71
C GLN A 70 2.49 7.37 18.28
N LEU A 71 1.69 6.39 18.72
CA LEU A 71 1.87 4.99 18.36
C LEU A 71 1.61 4.78 16.87
N GLU A 72 0.61 5.46 16.32
CA GLU A 72 0.34 5.45 14.88
C GLU A 72 1.50 6.04 14.08
N ALA A 73 1.93 7.25 14.43
CA ALA A 73 2.97 7.99 13.73
C ALA A 73 4.33 7.27 13.74
N VAL A 74 4.67 6.62 14.86
CA VAL A 74 5.97 5.97 15.04
C VAL A 74 5.95 4.52 14.56
N LEU A 75 4.88 3.76 14.77
CA LEU A 75 4.86 2.32 14.49
C LEU A 75 3.99 1.95 13.31
N LEU A 76 2.74 2.41 13.24
CA LEU A 76 1.85 2.05 12.14
C LEU A 76 2.35 2.62 10.82
N VAL A 77 2.65 3.92 10.75
CA VAL A 77 3.01 4.58 9.50
C VAL A 77 4.24 3.92 8.86
N PRO A 78 5.38 3.72 9.56
CA PRO A 78 6.55 3.06 8.97
C PRO A 78 6.32 1.59 8.64
N ARG A 79 5.47 0.88 9.39
CA ARG A 79 5.14 -0.51 9.12
C ARG A 79 4.35 -0.67 7.83
N VAL A 80 3.33 0.16 7.65
CA VAL A 80 2.49 0.17 6.44
C VAL A 80 3.34 0.60 5.23
N MET A 81 4.11 1.68 5.35
CA MET A 81 4.99 2.13 4.27
C MET A 81 6.09 1.13 3.94
N GLY A 82 6.69 0.49 4.95
CA GLY A 82 7.70 -0.55 4.77
C GLY A 82 7.17 -1.73 3.96
N SER A 83 5.98 -2.24 4.30
CA SER A 83 5.35 -3.32 3.52
C SER A 83 5.08 -2.93 2.07
N THR A 84 4.65 -1.69 1.82
CA THR A 84 4.37 -1.21 0.46
C THR A 84 5.64 -1.03 -0.37
N LEU A 85 6.74 -0.60 0.25
CA LEU A 85 8.02 -0.34 -0.41
C LEU A 85 8.97 -1.56 -0.42
N ASN A 86 8.50 -2.74 0.01
CA ASN A 86 9.32 -3.94 0.22
C ASN A 86 10.56 -3.66 1.10
N LEU A 87 10.46 -2.71 2.02
CA LEU A 87 11.50 -2.34 2.98
C LEU A 87 11.20 -2.99 4.33
N HIS A 88 12.23 -3.46 5.02
CA HIS A 88 12.05 -3.92 6.38
C HIS A 88 11.59 -2.73 7.26
N PRO A 89 10.44 -2.81 7.96
CA PRO A 89 9.86 -1.68 8.71
C PRO A 89 10.83 -0.98 9.67
N PHE A 90 11.72 -1.76 10.28
CA PHE A 90 12.76 -1.22 11.17
C PHE A 90 13.69 -0.23 10.46
N VAL A 91 14.02 -0.46 9.18
CA VAL A 91 14.88 0.44 8.41
C VAL A 91 14.18 1.76 8.17
N VAL A 92 12.86 1.73 7.88
CA VAL A 92 12.05 2.93 7.72
C VAL A 92 11.94 3.70 9.04
N LEU A 93 11.72 3.00 10.17
CA LEU A 93 11.70 3.60 11.50
C LEU A 93 13.01 4.34 11.82
N VAL A 94 14.16 3.67 11.61
CA VAL A 94 15.49 4.26 11.84
C VAL A 94 15.69 5.49 10.93
N ALA A 95 15.30 5.38 9.66
CA ALA A 95 15.40 6.49 8.72
C ALA A 95 14.52 7.68 9.11
N VAL A 96 13.32 7.45 9.63
CA VAL A 96 12.43 8.51 10.15
C VAL A 96 13.07 9.23 11.33
N VAL A 97 13.65 8.48 12.29
CA VAL A 97 14.31 9.07 13.47
C VAL A 97 15.55 9.87 13.07
N PHE A 98 16.39 9.35 12.17
CA PHE A 98 17.55 10.08 11.66
C PHE A 98 17.15 11.29 10.80
N GLY A 99 16.17 11.12 9.92
CA GLY A 99 15.61 12.18 9.08
C GLY A 99 15.05 13.33 9.94
N ALA A 100 14.32 13.00 11.00
CA ALA A 100 13.83 13.97 11.97
C ALA A 100 14.97 14.78 12.61
N LYS A 101 16.11 14.15 12.92
CA LYS A 101 17.27 14.86 13.50
C LYS A 101 18.00 15.75 12.50
N ILE A 102 18.10 15.34 11.23
CA ILE A 102 18.89 16.06 10.22
C ILE A 102 18.09 17.21 9.58
N ALA A 103 16.86 16.93 9.18
CA ALA A 103 16.03 17.85 8.39
C ALA A 103 14.67 18.16 9.05
N GLY A 104 14.48 17.80 10.32
CA GLY A 104 13.27 18.09 11.06
C GLY A 104 12.03 17.43 10.45
N VAL A 105 10.93 18.18 10.38
CA VAL A 105 9.65 17.72 9.81
C VAL A 105 9.81 17.28 8.34
N LEU A 106 10.60 18.00 7.55
CA LEU A 106 10.86 17.62 6.16
C LEU A 106 11.57 16.27 6.05
N GLY A 107 12.49 16.00 6.98
CA GLY A 107 13.19 14.72 7.04
C GLY A 107 12.28 13.53 7.36
N VAL A 108 11.26 13.73 8.21
CA VAL A 108 10.23 12.71 8.50
C VAL A 108 9.41 12.40 7.25
N ILE A 109 8.96 13.42 6.52
CA ILE A 109 8.15 13.27 5.30
C ILE A 109 8.95 12.55 4.20
N LEU A 110 10.22 12.90 4.05
CA LEU A 110 11.09 12.35 3.00
C LEU A 110 11.80 11.05 3.38
N ALA A 111 11.71 10.60 4.64
CA ALA A 111 12.45 9.42 5.11
C ALA A 111 12.14 8.17 4.29
N ALA A 112 10.87 7.87 4.03
CA ALA A 112 10.46 6.68 3.27
C ALA A 112 10.99 6.68 1.81
N PRO A 113 10.72 7.71 0.97
CA PRO A 113 11.22 7.72 -0.41
C PRO A 113 12.74 7.78 -0.51
N VAL A 114 13.41 8.53 0.38
CA VAL A 114 14.87 8.58 0.43
C VAL A 114 15.44 7.19 0.75
N THR A 115 14.89 6.50 1.76
CA THR A 115 15.34 5.16 2.15
C THR A 115 15.14 4.14 1.02
N ALA A 116 14.00 4.19 0.34
CA ALA A 116 13.73 3.33 -0.82
C ALA A 116 14.74 3.56 -1.94
N THR A 117 15.03 4.82 -2.24
CA THR A 117 16.02 5.22 -3.24
C THR A 117 17.42 4.74 -2.87
N LEU A 118 17.82 4.94 -1.61
CA LEU A 118 19.13 4.54 -1.12
C LEU A 118 19.33 3.02 -1.18
N ARG A 119 18.30 2.24 -0.83
CA ARG A 119 18.33 0.79 -0.97
C ARG A 119 18.48 0.37 -2.44
N LEU A 120 17.72 0.99 -3.34
CA LEU A 120 17.77 0.67 -4.77
C LEU A 120 19.18 0.91 -5.33
N ILE A 121 19.77 2.07 -5.02
CA ILE A 121 21.12 2.42 -5.42
C ILE A 121 22.14 1.45 -4.81
N GLY A 122 22.04 1.15 -3.52
CA GLY A 122 22.94 0.21 -2.86
C GLY A 122 22.89 -1.20 -3.46
N THR A 123 21.68 -1.69 -3.75
CA THR A 123 21.49 -3.00 -4.39
C THR A 123 22.05 -3.00 -5.81
N TYR A 124 21.86 -1.91 -6.56
CA TYR A 124 22.40 -1.75 -7.91
C TYR A 124 23.94 -1.71 -7.91
N LEU A 125 24.55 -0.90 -7.05
CA LEU A 125 26.00 -0.79 -6.94
C LEU A 125 26.65 -2.11 -6.52
N TRP A 126 26.06 -2.81 -5.55
CA TRP A 126 26.52 -4.13 -5.14
C TRP A 126 26.45 -5.13 -6.30
N SER A 127 25.32 -5.16 -7.01
CA SER A 127 25.15 -6.06 -8.15
C SER A 127 26.16 -5.78 -9.26
N LYS A 128 26.46 -4.51 -9.52
CA LYS A 128 27.43 -4.09 -10.54
C LYS A 128 28.88 -4.36 -10.15
N LEU A 129 29.22 -4.25 -8.86
CA LEU A 129 30.58 -4.50 -8.38
C LEU A 129 30.94 -5.99 -8.36
N PHE A 130 29.96 -6.85 -8.06
CA PHE A 130 30.15 -8.29 -7.95
C PHE A 130 29.68 -9.07 -9.19
N ASP A 131 29.43 -8.36 -10.30
CA ASP A 131 29.00 -8.91 -11.60
C ASP A 131 27.88 -9.96 -11.47
N ILE A 132 26.91 -9.65 -10.62
CA ILE A 132 25.76 -10.51 -10.32
C ILE A 132 24.60 -10.09 -11.22
N ASP A 133 24.09 -11.01 -12.04
CA ASP A 133 22.94 -10.77 -12.93
C ASP A 133 21.63 -10.52 -12.15
N MET A 134 21.39 -9.26 -11.75
CA MET A 134 20.27 -8.84 -10.90
C MET A 134 18.89 -8.98 -11.54
N PHE A 135 18.83 -9.02 -12.88
CA PHE A 135 17.59 -9.22 -13.62
C PHE A 135 17.61 -10.57 -14.31
N HIS A 136 17.53 -11.64 -13.53
CA HIS A 136 16.96 -12.89 -14.04
C HIS A 136 15.51 -12.60 -14.46
N ARG A 137 15.30 -12.27 -15.74
CA ARG A 137 13.96 -12.31 -16.34
C ARG A 137 13.46 -13.73 -16.07
N PRO A 138 12.34 -13.95 -15.37
CA PRO A 138 11.77 -15.28 -15.32
C PRO A 138 11.58 -15.70 -16.77
N SER A 139 12.36 -16.70 -17.20
CA SER A 139 12.21 -17.29 -18.51
C SER A 139 10.73 -17.57 -18.67
N ARG A 140 10.10 -16.99 -19.69
CA ARG A 140 8.74 -17.38 -20.09
C ARG A 140 8.83 -18.88 -20.30
N ARG A 141 8.42 -19.66 -19.30
CA ARG A 141 8.14 -21.08 -19.44
C ARG A 141 7.14 -21.12 -20.57
N ARG A 142 7.62 -21.49 -21.75
CA ARG A 142 6.81 -21.90 -22.87
C ARG A 142 5.91 -22.97 -22.26
N VAL A 143 4.62 -22.66 -22.14
CA VAL A 143 3.61 -23.63 -21.73
C VAL A 143 3.62 -24.67 -22.85
N THR A 144 4.54 -25.63 -22.77
CA THR A 144 4.39 -26.90 -23.44
C THR A 144 3.26 -27.55 -22.68
N THR A 145 2.05 -27.28 -23.16
CA THR A 145 0.84 -27.99 -22.83
C THR A 145 1.20 -29.47 -22.81
N VAL A 146 1.23 -30.05 -21.61
CA VAL A 146 1.06 -31.48 -21.45
C VAL A 146 -0.32 -31.75 -22.03
N ILE A 147 -0.35 -32.08 -23.32
CA ILE A 147 -1.57 -32.49 -24.00
C ILE A 147 -2.02 -33.75 -23.26
N SER A 148 -3.09 -33.51 -22.52
CA SER A 148 -3.94 -34.45 -21.83
C SER A 148 -3.98 -35.80 -22.55
N ARG A 149 -3.75 -36.87 -21.77
CA ARG A 149 -4.02 -38.27 -22.13
C ARG A 149 -5.53 -38.53 -22.28
N ASN A 150 -6.26 -37.69 -23.00
CA ASN A 150 -7.65 -37.96 -23.32
C ASN A 150 -7.97 -37.43 -24.72
N PRO A 151 -8.02 -38.30 -25.75
CA PRO A 151 -8.49 -37.89 -27.05
C PRO A 151 -10.00 -37.70 -26.96
N VAL A 152 -10.43 -36.48 -26.66
CA VAL A 152 -11.80 -36.07 -26.93
C VAL A 152 -11.96 -36.08 -28.44
N LEU A 153 -12.77 -37.01 -28.93
CA LEU A 153 -13.13 -37.23 -30.33
C LEU A 153 -13.53 -35.92 -30.99
N ILE A 154 -12.67 -35.38 -31.84
CA ILE A 154 -13.09 -34.43 -32.87
C ILE A 154 -13.70 -35.29 -33.99
N PRO A 155 -15.02 -35.25 -34.25
CA PRO A 155 -15.59 -35.98 -35.38
C PRO A 155 -14.95 -35.44 -36.67
N ALA A 156 -14.43 -36.33 -37.51
CA ALA A 156 -13.76 -35.98 -38.74
C ALA A 156 -14.65 -35.05 -39.59
N MET A 157 -14.16 -33.84 -39.88
CA MET A 157 -14.79 -32.97 -40.87
C MET A 157 -14.79 -33.69 -42.22
N PRO A 158 -15.91 -33.70 -42.97
CA PRO A 158 -15.96 -34.33 -44.28
C PRO A 158 -14.99 -33.64 -45.24
N ALA A 159 -14.18 -34.43 -45.93
CA ALA A 159 -13.11 -34.02 -46.85
C ALA A 159 -13.57 -33.19 -48.07
N ALA A 160 -14.84 -32.77 -48.13
CA ALA A 160 -15.42 -32.03 -49.24
C ALA A 160 -15.21 -30.50 -49.18
N LEU A 161 -14.66 -29.96 -48.07
CA LEU A 161 -14.40 -28.51 -47.92
C LEU A 161 -12.94 -28.12 -48.13
N ALA A 162 -12.08 -29.06 -48.54
CA ALA A 162 -10.67 -28.81 -48.85
C ALA A 162 -10.42 -29.07 -50.34
N SER A 163 -11.08 -28.33 -51.23
CA SER A 163 -10.71 -28.28 -52.66
C SER A 163 -10.20 -26.89 -53.01
N PRO A 164 -8.91 -26.73 -53.36
CA PRO A 164 -8.35 -25.49 -53.85
C PRO A 164 -8.24 -25.52 -55.38
N ASN A 165 -9.29 -25.13 -56.12
CA ASN A 165 -9.08 -24.55 -57.45
C ASN A 165 -10.30 -23.87 -58.09
N GLY A 166 -10.05 -22.72 -58.70
CA GLY A 166 -10.96 -21.91 -59.53
C GLY A 166 -10.95 -20.45 -59.05
N GLY A 167 -10.44 -19.45 -59.75
CA GLY A 167 -9.88 -19.30 -61.11
C GLY A 167 -9.95 -17.80 -61.46
N GLY A 168 -8.95 -17.28 -62.21
CA GLY A 168 -8.90 -15.91 -62.77
C GLY A 168 -8.69 -14.78 -61.75
N GLU A 169 -8.04 -13.66 -62.01
CA GLU A 169 -7.54 -12.99 -63.22
C GLU A 169 -6.74 -11.77 -62.69
N ASP A 170 -5.62 -11.42 -63.36
CA ASP A 170 -5.16 -10.04 -63.69
C ASP A 170 -4.92 -8.99 -62.56
N VAL A 171 -3.96 -8.05 -62.55
CA VAL A 171 -3.07 -7.36 -63.50
C VAL A 171 -2.04 -6.61 -62.60
N SER A 172 -0.74 -6.74 -62.85
CA SER A 172 0.21 -5.68 -63.29
C SER A 172 0.47 -4.48 -62.38
N GLU A 173 1.68 -3.93 -62.54
CA GLU A 173 2.30 -2.72 -61.95
C GLU A 173 2.94 -2.90 -60.57
N GLY A 174 4.20 -2.53 -60.34
CA GLY A 174 5.19 -1.85 -61.17
C GLY A 174 6.48 -1.71 -60.36
N GLU A 175 7.57 -2.14 -60.98
CA GLU A 175 8.94 -2.02 -60.55
C GLU A 175 9.35 -0.54 -60.57
N ILE A 176 9.87 0.00 -59.47
CA ILE A 176 10.51 1.32 -59.45
C ILE A 176 12.00 1.08 -59.21
N VAL A 177 12.75 1.15 -60.31
CA VAL A 177 14.22 1.19 -60.36
C VAL A 177 14.70 2.62 -60.06
N GLU A 178 15.88 2.66 -59.46
CA GLU A 178 16.74 3.80 -59.14
C GLU A 178 17.09 4.76 -60.30
N GLU A 179 17.69 5.88 -59.86
CA GLU A 179 18.50 6.91 -60.56
C GLU A 179 17.69 7.97 -61.33
N GLU A 180 17.89 9.28 -61.13
CA GLU A 180 19.11 10.08 -60.92
C GLU A 180 18.81 11.34 -60.05
#